data_AF-A0A2E5QJ27-F1
#
_entry.id   AF-A0A2E5QJ27-F1
#
_cell.length_a   1.000
_cell.length_b   1.000
_cell.length_c   1.000
_cell.angle_alpha   90.00
_cell.angle_beta   90.00
_cell.angle_gamma   90.00
#
_symmetry.space_group_name_H-M   'P 1'
#
loop_
_entity.id
_entity.type
_entity.pdbx_description
1 polymer ?
#
loop_
_entity_poly.entity_id
_entity_poly.type
_entity_poly.pdbx_seq_one_letter_code
_entity_poly.pdbx_strand_id
1 'polypeptide(L)' 'MTLKKISDKILIENLELFCIIGVNKWEKLTPQKITIDLEIETNLNASIKSDNIEHTV' A
#
# COMPACT_ATOMS: atom_id res chain seq x y z
N MET A 1 -4.36 -18.13 25.53
CA MET A 1 -5.29 -17.59 24.52
C MET A 1 -4.71 -16.27 24.05
N THR A 2 -3.87 -16.31 23.01
CA THR A 2 -3.03 -15.18 22.60
C THR A 2 -3.89 -14.17 21.85
N LEU A 3 -4.05 -12.97 22.43
CA LEU A 3 -4.81 -11.87 21.84
C LEU A 3 -4.17 -11.49 20.50
N LYS A 4 -4.88 -11.74 19.40
CA LYS A 4 -4.53 -11.26 18.06
C LYS A 4 -4.54 -9.74 18.14
N LYS A 5 -3.36 -9.11 18.10
CA LYS A 5 -3.21 -7.65 18.05
C LYS A 5 -3.84 -7.19 16.73
N ILE A 6 -5.05 -6.65 16.80
CA ILE A 6 -5.71 -6.02 15.65
C ILE A 6 -4.97 -4.71 15.45
N SER A 7 -3.92 -4.73 14.62
CA SER A 7 -3.36 -3.49 14.08
C SER A 7 -4.34 -2.98 13.04
N ASP A 8 -4.62 -1.68 13.05
CA ASP A 8 -5.38 -1.07 11.97
C ASP A 8 -4.56 -1.18 10.69
N LYS A 9 -5.28 -1.31 9.56
CA LYS A 9 -4.66 -1.52 8.26
C LYS A 9 -5.31 -0.62 7.23
N ILE A 10 -4.48 -0.06 6.36
CA ILE A 10 -4.91 0.61 5.14
C ILE A 10 -4.59 -0.31 3.98
N LEU A 11 -5.63 -0.64 3.22
CA LEU A 11 -5.53 -1.51 2.06
C LEU A 11 -5.68 -0.65 0.81
N ILE A 12 -4.70 -0.73 -0.08
CA ILE A 12 -4.77 -0.16 -1.43
C ILE A 12 -4.76 -1.36 -2.38
N GLU A 13 -5.91 -1.66 -2.95
CA GLU A 13 -6.10 -2.80 -3.85
C GLU A 13 -6.17 -2.32 -5.30
N ASN A 14 -5.66 -3.13 -6.21
CA ASN A 14 -5.70 -2.88 -7.65
C ASN A 14 -5.07 -1.55 -8.10
N LEU A 15 -3.95 -1.14 -7.48
CA LEU A 15 -3.22 0.05 -7.93
C LEU A 15 -2.54 -0.23 -9.27
N GLU A 16 -3.08 0.34 -10.35
CA GLU A 16 -2.53 0.19 -11.69
C GLU A 16 -1.50 1.28 -11.99
N LEU A 17 -0.31 0.87 -12.42
CA LEU A 17 0.73 1.79 -12.88
C LEU A 17 1.54 1.19 -14.03
N PHE A 18 2.22 2.06 -14.77
CA PHE A 18 3.14 1.66 -15.83
C PHE A 18 4.57 1.80 -15.32
N CYS A 19 5.34 0.71 -15.32
CA CYS A 19 6.72 0.72 -14.83
C CYS A 19 7.65 -0.03 -15.79
N ILE A 20 8.90 0.42 -15.88
CA ILE A 20 9.96 -0.27 -16.60
C ILE A 20 10.51 -1.35 -15.66
N ILE A 21 10.09 -2.59 -15.87
CA ILE A 21 10.49 -3.75 -15.07
C ILE A 21 10.92 -4.89 -16.00
N GLY A 22 11.89 -5.70 -15.59
CA GLY A 22 12.30 -6.90 -16.32
C GLY A 22 13.81 -7.13 -16.36
N VAL A 23 14.20 -8.40 -16.51
CA VAL A 23 15.60 -8.84 -16.54
C VAL A 23 16.20 -8.60 -17.92
N ASN A 24 15.39 -8.75 -18.96
CA ASN A 24 15.85 -8.67 -20.34
C ASN A 24 15.98 -7.22 -20.81
N LYS A 25 16.89 -6.98 -21.76
CA LYS A 25 17.14 -5.63 -22.30
C LYS A 25 15.91 -5.00 -22.95
N TRP A 26 15.05 -5.78 -23.59
CA TRP A 26 13.83 -5.30 -24.24
C TRP A 26 12.75 -4.78 -23.25
N GLU A 27 12.71 -5.33 -22.04
CA GLU A 27 11.74 -4.98 -20.99
C GLU A 27 12.13 -3.65 -20.33
N LYS A 28 13.42 -3.30 -20.41
CA LYS A 28 13.95 -2.00 -20.00
C LYS A 28 13.64 -0.86 -20.97
N LEU A 29 13.08 -1.17 -22.15
CA LEU A 29 12.78 -0.18 -23.20
C LEU A 29 11.30 0.22 -23.22
N THR A 30 10.41 -0.67 -22.77
CA THR A 30 8.96 -0.46 -22.82
C THR A 30 8.34 -0.55 -21.42
N PRO A 31 7.59 0.47 -20.97
CA PRO A 31 6.87 0.38 -19.70
C PRO A 31 5.74 -0.66 -19.78
N GLN A 32 5.66 -1.50 -18.74
CA GLN A 32 4.66 -2.57 -18.62
C GLN A 32 3.60 -2.15 -17.61
N LYS A 33 2.33 -2.49 -17.88
CA LYS A 33 1.23 -2.30 -16.93
C LYS A 33 1.39 -3.30 -15.79
N ILE A 34 1.46 -2.81 -14.56
CA ILE A 34 1.47 -3.63 -13.36
C ILE A 34 0.33 -3.22 -12.44
N THR A 35 -0.12 -4.18 -11.65
CA THR A 35 -1.11 -3.99 -10.60
C THR A 35 -0.45 -4.32 -9.28
N ILE A 36 -0.58 -3.43 -8.29
CA ILE A 36 0.00 -3.59 -6.97
C ILE A 36 -1.12 -3.57 -5.93
N ASP A 37 -1.06 -4.52 -5.01
CA ASP A 37 -1.83 -4.51 -3.78
C ASP A 37 -0.88 -4.14 -2.63
N LEU A 38 -1.27 -3.15 -1.84
CA LEU A 38 -0.47 -2.61 -0.74
C LEU A 38 -1.25 -2.73 0.57
N GLU A 39 -0.60 -3.29 1.59
CA GLU A 39 -1.12 -3.39 2.95
C GLU A 39 -0.20 -2.58 3.88
N ILE A 40 -0.73 -1.48 4.43
CA ILE A 40 -0.01 -0.64 5.38
C ILE A 40 -0.58 -0.89 6.77
N GLU A 41 0.24 -1.45 7.66
CA GLU A 41 -0.10 -1.57 9.08
C GLU A 41 0.24 -0.26 9.81
N THR A 42 -0.76 0.40 10.38
CA THR A 42 -0.59 1.65 11.14
C THR A 42 -1.54 1.68 12.34
N ASN A 43 -1.33 2.61 13.28
CA ASN A 43 -2.24 2.82 14.40
C ASN A 43 -3.16 4.01 14.10
N LEU A 44 -4.43 3.74 13.77
CA LEU A 44 -5.40 4.78 13.41
C LEU A 44 -6.14 5.36 14.63
N ASN A 45 -5.79 4.95 15.87
CA ASN A 45 -6.47 5.46 17.06
C ASN A 45 -6.39 6.99 17.21
N ALA A 46 -5.30 7.61 16.73
CA ALA A 46 -5.13 9.06 16.82
C ALA A 46 -6.00 9.79 15.78
N SER A 47 -6.07 9.31 14.54
CA SER A 47 -6.90 9.89 13.48
C SER A 47 -8.39 9.69 13.75
N ILE A 48 -8.82 8.51 14.25
CA ILE A 48 -10.22 8.24 14.61
C ILE A 48 -10.74 9.19 15.70
N LYS A 49 -9.89 9.56 16.67
CA LYS A 49 -10.29 10.43 17.78
C LYS A 49 -10.27 11.91 17.45
N SER A 50 -9.38 12.32 16.55
CA SER A 50 -9.17 13.73 16.23
C SER A 50 -9.90 14.18 14.97
N ASP A 51 -10.30 13.25 14.11
CA ASP A 51 -10.87 13.50 12.78
C ASP A 51 -9.98 14.43 11.92
N ASN A 52 -8.67 14.44 12.20
CA ASN A 52 -7.69 15.22 11.46
C ASN A 52 -6.88 14.31 10.54
N ILE A 53 -6.86 14.67 9.25
CA ILE A 53 -6.15 13.93 8.21
C ILE A 53 -4.63 13.94 8.42
N GLU A 54 -4.08 14.97 9.08
CA GLU A 54 -2.64 15.07 9.40
C GLU A 54 -2.18 14.01 10.42
N HIS A 55 -3.12 13.35 11.11
CA HIS A 55 -2.83 12.23 12.01
C HIS A 55 -3.04 10.86 11.34
N THR A 56 -3.27 10.84 10.03
CA THR A 56 -3.25 9.63 9.18
C THR A 56 -1.83 9.44 8.58
N VAL A 57 -1.54 8.22 8.10
CA VAL A 57 -0.23 7.74 7.57
C VAL A 57 0.56 8.73 6.73
#